data_AF-A0AA39SJS7-F1
#
_entry.id   AF-A0AA39SJS7-F1
#
_cell.length_a   1.000
_cell.length_b   1.000
_cell.length_c   1.000
_cell.angle_alpha   90.00
_cell.angle_beta   90.00
_cell.angle_gamma   90.00
#
_symmetry.space_group_name_H-M   'P 1'
#
loop_
_entity.id
_entity.type
_entity.pdbx_description
1 polymer ?
#
loop_
_entity_poly.entity_id
_entity_poly.type
_entity_poly.pdbx_seq_one_letter_code
_entity_poly.pdbx_strand_id
1 'polypeptide(L)'
;MFVGDSIHMNQWESLICMVQSVIPLEKKSLHYVTKRSAYIKIKNYNATLEFYWAPYLVESSADDTDTPSIGDDKSEPVVKPKSISKHGQHWKGADYLIFDTYAWWTRFPNLKFLSSDWNDLKAINCAEETTPIPNKSKHLNVGINQQLFKIAEKVIQSMKTPVHYLNITTLSEYRKDAHPSFYAISEANANVSLPERKKDPKTYADCIHWCLPGLPDTWNEFLYAKIISSY
;
A
#
# COMPACT_ATOMS: atom_id res chain seq x y z
N MET A 1 -1.69 -12.41 7.36
CA MET A 1 -0.40 -11.72 7.18
C MET A 1 -0.40 -11.00 5.85
N PHE A 2 -0.13 -9.69 5.90
CA PHE A 2 0.08 -8.80 4.78
C PHE A 2 1.57 -8.82 4.43
N VAL A 3 1.91 -9.07 3.18
CA VAL A 3 3.29 -9.15 2.68
C VAL A 3 3.44 -8.25 1.47
N GLY A 4 4.32 -7.25 1.53
CA GLY A 4 4.51 -6.37 0.39
C GLY A 4 5.24 -5.07 0.69
N ASP A 5 4.85 -4.03 -0.04
CA ASP A 5 5.39 -2.68 0.04
C ASP A 5 4.59 -1.76 0.99
N SER A 6 4.84 -0.46 0.92
CA SER A 6 4.22 0.55 1.79
C SER A 6 2.72 0.74 1.56
N ILE A 7 2.19 0.44 0.36
CA ILE A 7 0.74 0.44 0.11
C ILE A 7 0.09 -0.70 0.89
N HIS A 8 0.75 -1.85 0.93
CA HIS A 8 0.27 -3.00 1.68
C HIS A 8 0.35 -2.80 3.20
N MET A 9 1.36 -2.06 3.67
CA MET A 9 1.42 -1.61 5.07
C MET A 9 0.23 -0.70 5.41
N ASN A 10 -0.11 0.22 4.51
CA ASN A 10 -1.24 1.14 4.67
C ASN A 10 -2.60 0.39 4.70
N GLN A 11 -2.74 -0.69 3.92
CA GLN A 11 -3.89 -1.59 4.03
C GLN A 11 -3.92 -2.37 5.35
N TRP A 12 -2.78 -2.86 5.84
CA TRP A 12 -2.69 -3.53 7.15
C TRP A 12 -3.08 -2.59 8.30
N GLU A 13 -2.60 -1.35 8.30
CA GLU A 13 -2.96 -0.33 9.29
C GLU A 13 -4.46 -0.02 9.27
N SER A 14 -5.07 0.06 8.08
CA SER A 14 -6.53 0.17 7.94
C SER A 14 -7.25 -1.00 8.61
N LEU A 15 -6.83 -2.24 8.33
CA LEU A 15 -7.49 -3.42 8.91
C LEU A 15 -7.34 -3.44 10.43
N ILE A 16 -6.18 -3.03 10.95
CA ILE A 16 -5.98 -2.85 12.39
C ILE A 16 -7.04 -1.89 12.94
N CYS A 17 -7.21 -0.71 12.34
CA CYS A 17 -8.20 0.28 12.75
C CYS A 17 -9.63 -0.27 12.74
N MET A 18 -10.02 -0.97 11.67
CA MET A 18 -11.34 -1.59 11.55
C MET A 18 -11.58 -2.61 12.66
N VAL A 19 -10.66 -3.56 12.86
CA VAL A 19 -10.82 -4.65 13.83
C VAL A 19 -10.70 -4.15 15.26
N GLN A 20 -9.75 -3.26 15.55
CA GLN A 20 -9.50 -2.80 16.91
C GLN A 20 -10.61 -1.91 17.49
N SER A 21 -11.51 -1.40 16.63
CA SER A 21 -12.60 -0.49 17.00
C SER A 21 -13.58 -1.11 18.00
N VAL A 22 -13.70 -2.44 18.00
CA VAL A 22 -14.57 -3.23 18.89
C VAL A 22 -13.78 -4.01 19.96
N ILE A 23 -12.46 -3.84 20.03
CA ILE A 23 -11.59 -4.58 20.94
C ILE A 23 -11.14 -3.67 22.10
N PRO A 24 -11.43 -4.02 23.37
CA PRO A 24 -10.95 -3.28 24.54
C PRO A 24 -9.42 -3.15 24.56
N LEU A 25 -8.92 -2.02 25.09
CA LEU A 25 -7.50 -1.66 25.04
C LEU A 25 -6.60 -2.73 25.67
N GLU A 26 -7.00 -3.29 26.80
CA GLU A 26 -6.27 -4.33 27.54
C GLU A 26 -6.23 -5.69 26.82
N LYS A 27 -7.10 -5.87 25.83
CA LYS A 27 -7.24 -7.10 25.02
C LYS A 27 -6.50 -7.04 23.70
N LYS A 28 -5.86 -5.91 23.36
CA LYS A 28 -5.02 -5.74 22.18
C LYS A 28 -3.59 -5.32 22.55
N SER A 29 -2.63 -5.70 21.72
CA SER A 29 -1.23 -5.31 21.90
C SER A 29 -0.50 -5.33 20.56
N LEU A 30 0.18 -4.24 20.21
CA LEU A 30 1.04 -4.13 19.04
C LEU A 30 2.46 -4.58 19.38
N HIS A 31 3.07 -5.39 18.52
CA HIS A 31 4.40 -5.95 18.69
C HIS A 31 5.22 -5.73 17.42
N TYR A 32 6.44 -5.23 17.59
CA TYR A 32 7.44 -5.13 16.52
C TYR A 32 8.43 -6.28 16.69
N VAL A 33 8.41 -7.25 15.78
CA VAL A 33 9.28 -8.44 15.83
C VAL A 33 10.65 -8.10 15.28
N THR A 34 10.66 -7.47 14.12
CA THR A 34 11.84 -6.92 13.46
C THR A 34 11.46 -5.61 12.82
N LYS A 35 12.43 -4.88 12.27
CA LYS A 35 12.12 -3.68 11.46
C LYS A 35 11.30 -4.01 10.20
N ARG A 36 11.28 -5.28 9.79
CA ARG A 36 10.51 -5.79 8.66
C ARG A 36 9.16 -6.38 9.06
N SER A 37 8.88 -6.60 10.34
CA SER A 37 7.67 -7.32 10.72
C SER A 37 7.07 -6.84 12.02
N ALA A 38 5.77 -6.59 11.98
CA ALA A 38 4.97 -6.18 13.11
C ALA A 38 3.64 -6.94 13.11
N TYR A 39 3.04 -7.10 14.28
CA TYR A 39 1.70 -7.66 14.41
C TYR A 39 0.93 -7.06 15.57
N ILE A 40 -0.39 -6.97 15.43
CA ILE A 40 -1.30 -6.76 16.56
C ILE A 40 -1.88 -8.11 17.00
N LYS A 41 -1.86 -8.37 18.31
CA LYS A 41 -2.47 -9.56 18.92
C LYS A 41 -3.79 -9.20 19.57
N ILE A 42 -4.83 -9.97 19.27
CA ILE A 42 -6.18 -9.83 19.81
C ILE A 42 -6.43 -11.01 20.76
N LYS A 43 -6.25 -10.79 22.05
CA LYS A 43 -6.12 -11.86 23.07
C LYS A 43 -7.36 -12.77 23.14
N ASN A 44 -8.56 -12.19 23.15
CA ASN A 44 -9.80 -12.95 23.33
C ASN A 44 -10.15 -13.86 22.13
N TYR A 45 -9.61 -13.55 20.95
CA TYR A 45 -9.89 -14.30 19.72
C TYR A 45 -8.72 -15.21 19.31
N ASN A 46 -7.61 -15.16 20.06
CA ASN A 46 -6.35 -15.80 19.68
C ASN A 46 -5.94 -15.49 18.23
N ALA A 47 -6.20 -14.26 17.78
CA ALA A 47 -5.98 -13.82 16.41
C ALA A 47 -4.83 -12.81 16.34
N THR A 48 -4.10 -12.81 15.23
CA THR A 48 -3.07 -11.82 14.91
C THR A 48 -3.34 -11.19 13.55
N LEU A 49 -3.04 -9.90 13.42
CA LEU A 49 -2.94 -9.23 12.13
C LEU A 49 -1.50 -8.78 11.95
N GLU A 50 -0.83 -9.33 10.95
CA GLU A 50 0.62 -9.23 10.79
C GLU A 50 0.98 -8.55 9.48
N PHE A 51 2.05 -7.77 9.50
CA PHE A 51 2.70 -7.21 8.33
C PHE A 51 4.14 -7.72 8.22
N TYR A 52 4.57 -7.98 6.98
CA TYR A 52 5.92 -8.36 6.61
C TYR A 52 6.40 -7.55 5.41
N TRP A 53 7.46 -6.77 5.60
CA TRP A 53 8.12 -5.95 4.59
C TRP A 53 8.87 -6.81 3.57
N ALA A 54 8.38 -6.82 2.34
CA ALA A 54 9.01 -7.44 1.18
C ALA A 54 8.54 -6.69 -0.09
N PRO A 55 9.06 -5.48 -0.36
CA PRO A 55 8.48 -4.56 -1.34
C PRO A 55 8.49 -5.11 -2.77
N TYR A 56 9.43 -6.01 -3.08
CA TYR A 56 9.52 -6.73 -4.36
C TYR A 56 9.12 -8.22 -4.25
N LEU A 57 8.62 -8.67 -3.08
CA LEU A 57 8.36 -10.05 -2.66
C LEU A 57 9.61 -10.97 -2.61
N VAL A 58 10.40 -10.97 -3.67
CA VAL A 58 11.71 -11.63 -3.75
C VAL A 58 12.76 -10.83 -2.97
N GLU A 59 13.93 -11.43 -2.72
CA GLU A 59 15.05 -10.74 -2.09
C GLU A 59 15.51 -9.54 -2.90
N SER A 60 15.74 -8.43 -2.21
CA SER A 60 16.17 -7.18 -2.81
C SER A 60 17.06 -6.37 -1.88
N SER A 61 17.78 -5.39 -2.43
CA SER A 61 18.50 -4.40 -1.62
C SER A 61 17.56 -3.50 -0.81
N ALA A 62 16.28 -3.44 -1.16
CA ALA A 62 15.24 -2.68 -0.48
C ALA A 62 14.63 -3.40 0.73
N ASP A 63 15.07 -4.62 1.03
CA ASP A 63 14.51 -5.36 2.16
C ASP A 63 15.03 -4.81 3.51
N ASP A 64 16.20 -4.17 3.54
CA ASP A 64 16.76 -3.54 4.74
C ASP A 64 16.20 -2.13 4.94
N THR A 65 15.26 -2.02 5.88
CA THR A 65 14.65 -0.75 6.33
C THR A 65 15.63 0.17 7.07
N ASP A 66 16.89 -0.26 7.26
CA ASP A 66 18.00 0.52 7.83
C ASP A 66 18.78 1.31 6.79
N THR A 67 18.55 1.03 5.52
CA THR A 67 18.85 2.03 4.50
C THR A 67 17.82 3.14 4.70
N PRO A 68 18.25 4.40 4.89
CA PRO A 68 17.33 5.49 5.14
C PRO A 68 16.33 5.50 3.99
N SER A 69 15.09 5.16 4.32
CA SER A 69 14.03 5.43 3.37
C SER A 69 13.94 6.94 3.29
N ILE A 70 13.96 7.43 2.06
CA ILE A 70 13.37 8.72 1.69
C ILE A 70 14.36 9.89 1.87
N GLY A 71 15.27 10.08 0.91
CA GLY A 71 16.04 11.32 0.80
C GLY A 71 17.25 11.25 -0.13
N ASP A 72 18.21 10.38 0.17
CA ASP A 72 19.60 10.60 -0.29
C ASP A 72 20.23 9.51 -1.15
N ASP A 73 19.80 8.24 -1.08
CA ASP A 73 20.41 7.22 -1.95
C ASP A 73 19.67 7.16 -3.30
N LYS A 74 20.31 7.74 -4.32
CA LYS A 74 19.87 7.74 -5.73
C LYS A 74 20.04 6.37 -6.40
N SER A 75 20.36 5.32 -5.65
CA SER A 75 20.59 3.98 -6.20
C SER A 75 19.27 3.30 -6.55
N GLU A 76 19.18 2.78 -7.77
CA GLU A 76 18.06 1.94 -8.19
C GLU A 76 18.10 0.62 -7.39
N PRO A 77 16.98 0.19 -6.77
CA PRO A 77 16.95 -1.06 -6.02
C PRO A 77 17.34 -2.26 -6.89
N VAL A 78 18.16 -3.15 -6.33
CA VAL A 78 18.58 -4.39 -7.00
C VAL A 78 17.73 -5.54 -6.50
N VAL A 79 17.09 -6.24 -7.44
CA VAL A 79 16.19 -7.36 -7.18
C VAL A 79 16.88 -8.67 -7.57
N LYS A 80 16.66 -9.74 -6.80
CA LYS A 80 17.06 -11.11 -7.14
C LYS A 80 15.81 -11.94 -7.49
N PRO A 81 15.36 -11.95 -8.77
CA PRO A 81 14.04 -12.50 -9.14
C PRO A 81 13.84 -14.00 -8.85
N LYS A 82 14.93 -14.75 -8.66
CA LYS A 82 14.90 -16.18 -8.39
C LYS A 82 15.11 -16.53 -6.92
N SER A 83 15.18 -15.53 -6.03
CA SER A 83 15.44 -15.73 -4.61
C SER A 83 14.25 -15.25 -3.77
N ILE A 84 13.46 -16.18 -3.23
CA ILE A 84 12.28 -15.87 -2.40
C ILE A 84 12.22 -16.70 -1.11
N SER A 85 12.98 -17.80 -1.06
CA SER A 85 12.87 -18.82 -0.01
C SER A 85 13.16 -18.31 1.39
N LYS A 86 14.01 -17.28 1.54
CA LYS A 86 14.32 -16.63 2.82
C LYS A 86 13.09 -15.92 3.38
N HIS A 87 12.43 -15.07 2.58
CA HIS A 87 11.17 -14.45 2.96
C HIS A 87 10.07 -15.49 3.20
N GLY A 88 9.99 -16.50 2.32
CA GLY A 88 8.99 -17.57 2.43
C GLY A 88 9.04 -18.37 3.73
N GLN A 89 10.16 -18.42 4.46
CA GLN A 89 10.17 -19.06 5.79
C GLN A 89 9.29 -18.32 6.81
N HIS A 90 9.15 -17.00 6.68
CA HIS A 90 8.34 -16.18 7.59
C HIS A 90 6.85 -16.25 7.27
N TRP A 91 6.48 -16.62 6.05
CA TRP A 91 5.07 -16.67 5.61
C TRP A 91 4.39 -18.00 5.94
N LYS A 92 5.19 -19.04 6.23
CA LYS A 92 4.68 -20.38 6.56
C LYS A 92 3.86 -20.34 7.84
N GLY A 93 2.71 -21.02 7.81
CA GLY A 93 1.83 -21.14 8.97
C GLY A 93 0.80 -20.01 9.10
N ALA A 94 0.85 -18.98 8.26
CA ALA A 94 -0.21 -17.98 8.21
C ALA A 94 -1.50 -18.59 7.62
N ASP A 95 -2.64 -18.38 8.29
CA ASP A 95 -3.95 -18.86 7.83
C ASP A 95 -4.45 -18.12 6.58
N TYR A 96 -4.17 -16.81 6.53
CA TYR A 96 -4.47 -15.94 5.39
C TYR A 96 -3.20 -15.19 5.01
N LEU A 97 -2.77 -15.35 3.75
CA LEU A 97 -1.68 -14.59 3.14
C LEU A 97 -2.25 -13.63 2.12
N ILE A 98 -1.90 -12.35 2.28
CA ILE A 98 -2.27 -11.28 1.36
C ILE A 98 -0.95 -10.70 0.84
N PHE A 99 -0.79 -10.68 -0.49
CA PHE A 99 0.42 -10.23 -1.16
C PHE A 99 0.14 -9.00 -2.02
N ASP A 100 1.09 -8.07 -2.05
CA ASP A 100 1.11 -6.95 -3.00
C ASP A 100 2.56 -6.53 -3.31
N THR A 101 2.78 -6.04 -4.52
CA THR A 101 4.02 -5.41 -4.96
C THR A 101 3.74 -4.59 -6.22
N TYR A 102 3.88 -3.27 -6.12
CA TYR A 102 3.70 -2.41 -7.30
C TYR A 102 4.44 -1.08 -7.16
N ALA A 103 4.25 -0.36 -6.07
CA ALA A 103 4.70 1.03 -5.95
C ALA A 103 6.22 1.17 -6.13
N TRP A 104 6.97 0.18 -5.64
CA TRP A 104 8.43 0.13 -5.74
C TRP A 104 8.94 -0.21 -7.15
N TRP A 105 8.14 -0.89 -7.98
CA TRP A 105 8.47 -1.11 -9.40
C TRP A 105 8.32 0.14 -10.24
N THR A 106 7.45 1.06 -9.82
CA THR A 106 7.11 2.30 -10.55
C THR A 106 7.78 3.56 -9.98
N ARG A 107 8.70 3.39 -9.02
CA ARG A 107 9.45 4.49 -8.43
C ARG A 107 10.44 5.13 -9.42
N PHE A 108 10.94 4.37 -10.40
CA PHE A 108 11.95 4.85 -11.34
C PHE A 108 11.54 4.54 -12.81
N PRO A 109 11.27 5.56 -13.64
CA PRO A 109 11.10 6.99 -13.31
C PRO A 109 9.78 7.26 -12.57
N ASN A 110 9.81 8.20 -11.61
CA ASN A 110 8.69 8.57 -10.73
C ASN A 110 7.32 8.55 -11.43
N LEU A 111 6.38 7.78 -10.88
CA LEU A 111 4.96 7.88 -11.21
C LEU A 111 4.50 9.32 -10.95
N LYS A 112 4.20 10.07 -12.02
CA LYS A 112 3.66 11.42 -11.92
C LYS A 112 2.17 11.36 -12.21
N PHE A 113 1.36 11.49 -11.17
CA PHE A 113 -0.07 11.76 -11.34
C PHE A 113 -0.20 13.14 -11.95
N LEU A 114 -0.58 13.24 -13.22
CA LEU A 114 -0.82 14.52 -13.85
C LEU A 114 -2.29 14.87 -13.65
N SER A 115 -2.55 16.06 -13.14
CA SER A 115 -3.90 16.60 -13.01
C SER A 115 -4.65 16.67 -14.36
N SER A 116 -3.91 16.76 -15.47
CA SER A 116 -4.43 16.60 -16.82
C SER A 116 -5.10 15.24 -17.08
N ASP A 117 -4.74 14.19 -16.35
CA ASP A 117 -5.27 12.83 -16.54
C ASP A 117 -6.78 12.77 -16.20
N TRP A 118 -7.25 13.64 -15.31
CA TRP A 118 -8.67 13.85 -15.01
C TRP A 118 -9.22 15.21 -15.46
N ASN A 119 -8.58 15.83 -16.46
CA ASN A 119 -8.98 17.10 -17.09
C ASN A 119 -8.99 18.33 -16.17
N ASP A 120 -8.27 18.33 -15.04
CA ASP A 120 -8.05 19.54 -14.25
C ASP A 120 -6.66 20.11 -14.55
N LEU A 121 -6.59 21.12 -15.41
CA LEU A 121 -5.30 21.73 -15.78
C LEU A 121 -4.71 22.62 -14.68
N LYS A 122 -5.44 22.88 -13.59
CA LYS A 122 -5.00 23.73 -12.48
C LYS A 122 -4.53 22.92 -11.27
N ALA A 123 -5.01 21.69 -11.11
CA ALA A 123 -4.58 20.84 -10.02
C ALA A 123 -3.08 20.50 -10.12
N ILE A 124 -2.45 20.26 -8.97
CA ILE A 124 -1.04 19.90 -8.84
C ILE A 124 -0.97 18.53 -8.21
N ASN A 125 -0.70 17.49 -9.01
CA ASN A 125 -0.82 16.09 -8.57
C ASN A 125 -2.21 15.86 -7.93
N CYS A 126 -2.26 15.21 -6.76
CA CYS A 126 -3.47 15.03 -5.93
C CYS A 126 -3.74 16.20 -4.95
N ALA A 127 -2.98 17.30 -5.01
CA ALA A 127 -3.13 18.38 -4.05
C ALA A 127 -4.46 19.11 -4.22
N GLU A 128 -5.12 19.35 -3.09
CA GLU A 128 -6.40 20.06 -2.99
C GLU A 128 -7.59 19.36 -3.67
N GLU A 129 -7.39 18.13 -4.14
CA GLU A 129 -8.47 17.28 -4.63
C GLU A 129 -9.31 16.78 -3.44
N THR A 130 -10.60 17.11 -3.43
CA THR A 130 -11.49 16.87 -2.27
C THR A 130 -12.70 16.00 -2.60
N THR A 131 -12.89 15.67 -3.88
CA THR A 131 -13.95 14.76 -4.32
C THR A 131 -13.39 13.70 -5.26
N PRO A 132 -13.97 12.48 -5.26
CA PRO A 132 -13.67 11.47 -6.26
C PRO A 132 -13.92 12.00 -7.67
N ILE A 133 -13.34 11.32 -8.67
CA ILE A 133 -13.67 11.58 -10.08
C ILE A 133 -15.15 11.20 -10.31
N PRO A 134 -16.01 12.15 -10.72
CA PRO A 134 -17.44 11.92 -10.80
C PRO A 134 -17.85 11.07 -12.01
N ASN A 135 -17.11 11.18 -13.12
CA ASN A 135 -17.45 10.51 -14.37
C ASN A 135 -16.74 9.15 -14.49
N LYS A 136 -17.48 8.08 -14.19
CA LYS A 136 -17.01 6.68 -14.28
C LYS A 136 -17.07 6.08 -15.70
N SER A 137 -17.59 6.83 -16.66
CA SER A 137 -17.72 6.38 -18.05
C SER A 137 -16.46 6.67 -18.89
N LYS A 138 -15.51 7.44 -18.35
CA LYS A 138 -14.25 7.77 -19.03
C LYS A 138 -13.17 6.79 -18.58
N HIS A 139 -12.46 6.18 -19.53
CA HIS A 139 -11.24 5.45 -19.21
C HIS A 139 -10.20 6.44 -18.65
N LEU A 140 -9.77 6.22 -17.42
CA LEU A 140 -8.73 7.01 -16.77
C LEU A 140 -7.36 6.46 -17.14
N ASN A 141 -6.38 7.34 -17.31
CA ASN A 141 -4.98 6.93 -17.44
C ASN A 141 -4.18 7.78 -16.47
N VAL A 142 -4.10 7.34 -15.22
CA VAL A 142 -3.37 8.04 -14.15
C VAL A 142 -1.93 7.53 -14.01
N GLY A 143 -1.34 7.06 -15.12
CA GLY A 143 0.04 6.56 -15.18
C GLY A 143 0.23 5.11 -14.72
N ILE A 144 -0.86 4.38 -14.45
CA ILE A 144 -0.77 2.98 -13.99
C ILE A 144 -0.21 2.07 -15.09
N ASN A 145 0.81 1.26 -14.74
CA ASN A 145 1.38 0.28 -15.65
C ASN A 145 0.48 -0.98 -15.74
N GLN A 146 -0.51 -0.90 -16.62
CA GLN A 146 -1.48 -1.97 -16.90
C GLN A 146 -0.82 -3.31 -17.33
N GLN A 147 0.43 -3.30 -17.82
CA GLN A 147 1.13 -4.56 -18.15
C GLN A 147 1.45 -5.38 -16.91
N LEU A 148 1.81 -4.75 -15.78
CA LEU A 148 2.10 -5.45 -14.53
C LEU A 148 0.85 -6.16 -14.00
N PHE A 149 -0.31 -5.51 -14.06
CA PHE A 149 -1.59 -6.12 -13.68
C PHE A 149 -1.95 -7.32 -14.57
N LYS A 150 -1.79 -7.19 -15.90
CA LYS A 150 -2.01 -8.30 -16.84
C LYS A 150 -1.06 -9.48 -16.58
N ILE A 151 0.19 -9.21 -16.19
CA ILE A 151 1.14 -10.26 -15.81
C ILE A 151 0.67 -10.95 -14.53
N ALA A 152 0.31 -10.18 -13.49
CA ALA A 152 -0.17 -10.72 -12.23
C ALA A 152 -1.42 -11.60 -12.43
N GLU A 153 -2.42 -11.12 -13.18
CA GLU A 153 -3.63 -11.88 -13.51
C GLU A 153 -3.30 -13.21 -14.21
N LYS A 154 -2.45 -13.18 -15.25
CA LYS A 154 -2.02 -14.39 -15.97
C LYS A 154 -1.30 -15.38 -15.07
N VAL A 155 -0.39 -14.90 -14.23
CA VAL A 155 0.34 -15.76 -13.29
C VAL A 155 -0.64 -16.39 -12.32
N ILE A 156 -1.49 -15.61 -11.68
CA ILE A 156 -2.50 -16.08 -10.71
C ILE A 156 -3.42 -17.13 -11.34
N GLN A 157 -3.92 -16.89 -12.56
CA GLN A 157 -4.77 -17.85 -13.29
C GLN A 157 -4.06 -19.17 -13.60
N SER A 158 -2.73 -19.16 -13.73
CA SER A 158 -1.92 -20.34 -14.02
C SER A 158 -1.44 -21.08 -12.77
N MET A 159 -1.66 -20.54 -11.56
CA MET A 159 -1.20 -21.13 -10.31
C MET A 159 -2.00 -22.39 -9.97
N LYS A 160 -1.28 -23.43 -9.52
CA LYS A 160 -1.89 -24.67 -9.01
C LYS A 160 -2.63 -24.44 -7.68
N THR A 161 -2.05 -23.61 -6.82
CA THR A 161 -2.68 -23.19 -5.58
C THR A 161 -3.67 -22.07 -5.91
N PRO A 162 -4.96 -22.20 -5.56
CA PRO A 162 -5.94 -21.15 -5.82
C PRO A 162 -5.54 -19.85 -5.11
N VAL A 163 -5.49 -18.75 -5.87
CA VAL A 163 -5.26 -17.40 -5.35
C VAL A 163 -6.44 -16.53 -5.75
N HIS A 164 -7.02 -15.82 -4.78
CA HIS A 164 -8.08 -14.86 -5.06
C HIS A 164 -7.47 -13.50 -5.41
N TYR A 165 -7.75 -13.02 -6.62
CA TYR A 165 -7.25 -11.73 -7.07
C TYR A 165 -8.20 -10.60 -6.66
N LEU A 166 -7.76 -9.75 -5.72
CA LEU A 166 -8.48 -8.55 -5.33
C LEU A 166 -8.17 -7.43 -6.33
N ASN A 167 -9.00 -7.29 -7.37
CA ASN A 167 -8.86 -6.22 -8.35
C ASN A 167 -9.39 -4.89 -7.78
N ILE A 168 -8.49 -4.15 -7.14
CA ILE A 168 -8.75 -2.84 -6.53
C ILE A 168 -8.28 -1.66 -7.40
N THR A 169 -7.71 -1.91 -8.58
CA THR A 169 -7.00 -0.88 -9.36
C THR A 169 -7.96 0.20 -9.86
N THR A 170 -8.93 -0.17 -10.69
CA THR A 170 -9.82 0.80 -11.34
C THR A 170 -10.67 1.58 -10.34
N LEU A 171 -11.17 0.94 -9.27
CA LEU A 171 -11.93 1.67 -8.24
C LEU A 171 -11.06 2.69 -7.50
N SER A 172 -9.76 2.40 -7.36
CA SER A 172 -8.81 3.27 -6.66
C SER A 172 -8.39 4.46 -7.53
N GLU A 173 -8.31 4.29 -8.85
CA GLU A 173 -8.03 5.39 -9.79
C GLU A 173 -9.05 6.53 -9.69
N TYR A 174 -10.30 6.25 -9.31
CA TYR A 174 -11.32 7.29 -9.11
C TYR A 174 -11.12 8.13 -7.84
N ARG A 175 -10.20 7.75 -6.95
CA ARG A 175 -10.08 8.29 -5.59
C ARG A 175 -8.95 9.30 -5.42
N LYS A 176 -8.82 10.23 -6.36
CA LYS A 176 -7.85 11.35 -6.27
C LYS A 176 -7.95 12.15 -4.97
N ASP A 177 -9.09 12.11 -4.30
CA ASP A 177 -9.40 12.77 -3.02
C ASP A 177 -8.86 12.08 -1.77
N ALA A 178 -8.48 10.80 -1.87
CA ALA A 178 -8.22 9.96 -0.69
C ALA A 178 -6.74 9.93 -0.26
N HIS A 179 -5.87 10.65 -0.97
CA HIS A 179 -4.45 10.73 -0.65
C HIS A 179 -4.18 11.74 0.48
N PRO A 180 -3.15 11.52 1.30
CA PRO A 180 -2.75 12.46 2.34
C PRO A 180 -2.14 13.75 1.78
N SER A 181 -1.69 13.76 0.52
CA SER A 181 -1.12 14.94 -0.13
C SER A 181 -0.01 15.55 0.73
N PHE A 182 0.05 16.88 0.87
CA PHE A 182 1.05 17.59 1.67
C PHE A 182 0.86 17.43 3.20
N TYR A 183 -0.15 16.68 3.66
CA TYR A 183 -0.33 16.38 5.08
C TYR A 183 0.57 15.22 5.54
N ALA A 184 1.01 14.35 4.63
CA ALA A 184 1.90 13.21 4.94
C ALA A 184 3.26 13.66 5.47
N ILE A 185 3.71 13.01 6.55
CA ILE A 185 5.03 13.23 7.15
C ILE A 185 5.90 12.02 6.82
N SER A 186 7.11 12.28 6.34
CA SER A 186 8.17 11.31 6.08
C SER A 186 9.48 11.84 6.69
N GLU A 187 10.51 10.98 6.77
CA GLU A 187 11.83 11.39 7.26
C GLU A 187 12.39 12.60 6.48
N ALA A 188 12.21 12.63 5.16
CA ALA A 188 12.64 13.73 4.30
C ALA A 188 11.97 15.09 4.60
N ASN A 189 10.74 15.10 5.14
CA ASN A 189 9.98 16.34 5.34
C ASN A 189 9.60 16.59 6.80
N ALA A 190 10.11 15.80 7.75
CA ALA A 190 9.80 15.90 9.18
C ALA A 190 10.11 17.29 9.77
N ASN A 191 11.12 17.96 9.23
CA ASN A 191 11.54 19.30 9.66
C ASN A 191 10.87 20.44 8.86
N VAL A 192 9.98 20.14 7.91
CA VAL A 192 9.31 21.14 7.06
C VAL A 192 7.89 21.38 7.58
N SER A 193 7.57 22.63 7.90
CA SER A 193 6.27 22.98 8.47
C SER A 193 5.13 22.74 7.46
N LEU A 194 3.91 22.51 7.95
CA LEU A 194 2.75 22.35 7.08
C LEU A 194 2.50 23.57 6.15
N PRO A 195 2.62 24.83 6.62
CA PRO A 195 2.50 26.00 5.73
C PRO A 195 3.55 26.03 4.60
N GLU A 196 4.76 25.52 4.84
CA GLU A 196 5.79 25.42 3.80
C GLU A 196 5.48 24.30 2.81
N ARG A 197 5.06 23.13 3.29
CA ARG A 197 4.64 22.01 2.41
C ARG A 197 3.48 22.40 1.51
N LYS A 198 2.51 23.16 2.02
CA LYS A 198 1.37 23.69 1.24
C LYS A 198 1.78 24.64 0.11
N LYS A 199 2.92 25.34 0.23
CA LYS A 199 3.42 26.24 -0.81
C LYS A 199 4.06 25.49 -1.98
N ASP A 200 4.52 24.26 -1.77
CA ASP A 200 5.14 23.43 -2.80
C ASP A 200 4.57 22.00 -2.82
N PRO A 201 3.28 21.83 -3.19
CA PRO A 201 2.66 20.51 -3.30
C PRO A 201 3.34 19.63 -4.36
N LYS A 202 4.05 20.21 -5.33
CA LYS A 202 4.77 19.45 -6.35
C LYS A 202 5.88 18.60 -5.74
N THR A 203 6.54 19.12 -4.71
CA THR A 203 7.61 18.43 -3.97
C THR A 203 7.08 17.62 -2.80
N TYR A 204 6.08 18.14 -2.08
CA TYR A 204 5.68 17.59 -0.78
C TYR A 204 4.36 16.82 -0.77
N ALA A 205 3.57 16.81 -1.85
CA ALA A 205 2.34 16.03 -1.88
C ALA A 205 2.64 14.54 -2.05
N ASP A 206 2.24 13.74 -1.06
CA ASP A 206 2.19 12.30 -1.18
C ASP A 206 0.87 11.88 -1.86
N CYS A 207 0.98 11.44 -3.10
CA CYS A 207 -0.12 10.92 -3.91
C CYS A 207 -0.02 9.41 -4.15
N ILE A 208 0.73 8.71 -3.29
CA ILE A 208 0.96 7.27 -3.37
C ILE A 208 0.21 6.57 -2.25
N HIS A 209 0.40 7.03 -1.00
CA HIS A 209 -0.29 6.49 0.17
C HIS A 209 -1.70 7.04 0.30
N TRP A 210 -2.44 6.53 1.28
CA TRP A 210 -3.84 6.85 1.49
C TRP A 210 -4.10 7.28 2.93
N CYS A 211 -5.02 8.23 3.09
CA CYS A 211 -5.56 8.59 4.39
C CYS A 211 -6.26 7.39 5.04
N LEU A 212 -6.16 7.30 6.37
CA LEU A 212 -6.94 6.39 7.21
C LEU A 212 -7.77 7.22 8.21
N PRO A 213 -9.09 7.02 8.33
CA PRO A 213 -9.92 6.15 7.50
C PRO A 213 -9.98 6.63 6.03
N GLY A 214 -10.22 5.72 5.10
CA GLY A 214 -10.19 6.03 3.67
C GLY A 214 -10.26 4.83 2.75
N LEU A 215 -9.65 4.95 1.57
CA LEU A 215 -9.76 3.94 0.52
C LEU A 215 -9.29 2.52 0.93
N PRO A 216 -8.21 2.36 1.71
CA PRO A 216 -7.80 1.01 2.15
C PRO A 216 -8.85 0.29 3.00
N ASP A 217 -9.79 1.01 3.63
CA ASP A 217 -10.91 0.40 4.34
C ASP A 217 -11.81 -0.37 3.36
N THR A 218 -12.09 0.21 2.18
CA THR A 218 -12.83 -0.48 1.10
C THR A 218 -12.10 -1.72 0.59
N TRP A 219 -10.77 -1.68 0.49
CA TRP A 219 -9.99 -2.87 0.11
C TRP A 219 -10.14 -3.98 1.16
N ASN A 220 -10.14 -3.61 2.43
CA ASN A 220 -10.36 -4.52 3.54
C ASN A 220 -11.80 -5.02 3.63
N GLU A 221 -12.81 -4.27 3.15
CA GLU A 221 -14.17 -4.79 2.99
C GLU A 221 -14.23 -5.94 1.98
N PHE A 222 -13.50 -5.86 0.85
CA PHE A 222 -13.42 -6.99 -0.09
C PHE A 222 -12.70 -8.19 0.52
N LEU A 223 -11.60 -7.97 1.24
CA LEU A 223 -10.89 -9.02 1.94
C LEU A 223 -11.80 -9.68 2.98
N TYR A 224 -12.50 -8.89 3.79
CA TYR A 224 -13.46 -9.36 4.79
C TYR A 224 -14.56 -10.20 4.14
N ALA A 225 -15.21 -9.69 3.09
CA ALA A 225 -16.23 -10.41 2.34
C ALA A 225 -15.72 -11.76 1.81
N LYS A 226 -14.47 -11.79 1.32
CA LYS A 226 -13.85 -13.04 0.85
C LYS A 226 -13.59 -14.04 1.99
N ILE A 227 -13.14 -13.57 3.14
CA ILE A 227 -12.87 -14.41 4.31
C ILE A 227 -14.18 -15.02 4.82
N ILE A 228 -15.23 -14.21 5.02
CA ILE A 228 -16.49 -14.69 5.59
C ILE A 228 -17.30 -15.58 4.63
N SER A 229 -17.14 -15.41 3.32
CA SER A 229 -17.80 -16.26 2.31
C SER A 229 -17.13 -17.61 2.10
N SER A 230 -15.98 -17.85 2.75
CA SER A 230 -15.27 -19.12 2.71
C SER A 230 -15.56 -20.00 3.94
N TYR A 231 -16.44 -19.53 4.83
CA TYR A 231 -17.07 -20.29 5.92
C TYR A 231 -18.46 -20.76 5.48
#